data_AF-A0A2K2D3N1-F1
#
_entry.id   AF-A0A2K2D3N1-F1
#
_cell.length_a   1.000
_cell.length_b   1.000
_cell.length_c   1.000
_cell.angle_alpha   90.00
_cell.angle_beta   90.00
_cell.angle_gamma   90.00
#
_symmetry.space_group_name_H-M   'P 1'
#
loop_
_entity.id
_entity.type
_entity.pdbx_description
1 polymer ?
#
loop_
_entity_poly.entity_id
_entity_poly.type
_entity_poly.pdbx_seq_one_letter_code
_entity_poly.pdbx_strand_id
1 'polypeptide(L)'
;LTIGARSRPGFFAQYFWWISQLLPISRNLQTVGVAEICWVIWKLRIHACFEKKLIRSPAEIVCYSCAFMMYWAGLQSENDQTNLLAGSVALQQEALHHHVAQS
;
A
#
# COMPACT_ATOMS: atom_id res chain seq x y z
N LEU A 1 -5.68 -12.43 -3.99
CA LEU A 1 -4.42 -13.22 -4.07
C LEU A 1 -3.65 -13.13 -2.75
N THR A 2 -3.34 -14.25 -2.08
CA THR A 2 -2.17 -14.30 -1.20
C THR A 2 -0.97 -14.52 -2.12
N ILE A 3 -0.10 -13.52 -2.25
CA ILE A 3 1.13 -13.60 -3.05
C ILE A 3 2.04 -14.61 -2.35
N GLY A 4 1.82 -15.93 -2.49
CA GLY A 4 2.60 -16.99 -1.82
C GLY A 4 2.73 -16.90 -0.29
N ALA A 5 2.10 -15.92 0.36
CA ALA A 5 2.38 -15.54 1.74
C ALA A 5 1.68 -16.50 2.69
N ARG A 6 2.48 -17.27 3.43
CA ARG A 6 2.00 -18.27 4.41
C ARG A 6 1.70 -17.68 5.79
N SER A 7 2.09 -16.43 6.03
CA SER A 7 1.97 -15.76 7.33
C SER A 7 1.71 -14.26 7.14
N ARG A 8 1.15 -13.62 8.18
CA ARG A 8 0.92 -12.17 8.26
C ARG A 8 1.76 -11.61 9.42
N PRO A 9 2.49 -10.50 9.23
CA PRO A 9 3.27 -9.91 10.32
C PRO A 9 2.36 -9.30 11.39
N GLY A 10 2.70 -9.53 12.66
CA GLY A 10 2.00 -8.95 13.82
C GLY A 10 2.59 -7.62 14.30
N PHE A 11 3.81 -7.28 13.89
CA PHE A 11 4.50 -6.03 14.24
C PHE A 11 5.57 -5.66 13.20
N PHE A 12 6.12 -4.44 13.29
CA PHE A 12 7.02 -3.89 12.28
C PHE A 12 8.27 -4.74 11.99
N ALA A 13 8.93 -5.31 13.00
CA ALA A 13 10.11 -6.12 12.75
C ALA A 13 9.78 -7.41 11.98
N GLN A 14 8.65 -8.07 12.30
CA GLN A 14 8.16 -9.21 11.51
C GLN A 14 7.82 -8.78 10.08
N TYR A 15 7.26 -7.58 9.89
CA TYR A 15 6.98 -7.06 8.56
C TYR A 15 8.25 -6.95 7.71
N PHE A 16 9.32 -6.33 8.22
CA PHE A 16 10.55 -6.14 7.44
C PHE A 16 11.20 -7.47 7.05
N TRP A 17 11.16 -8.45 7.94
CA TRP A 17 11.62 -9.80 7.62
C TRP A 17 10.73 -10.45 6.55
N TRP A 18 9.41 -10.38 6.73
CA TRP A 18 8.42 -11.00 5.85
C TRP A 18 8.44 -10.40 4.43
N ILE A 19 8.44 -9.07 4.31
CA ILE A 19 8.41 -8.39 3.01
C ILE A 19 9.70 -8.64 2.21
N SER A 20 10.84 -8.77 2.90
CA SER A 20 12.13 -9.05 2.26
C SER A 20 12.19 -10.46 1.65
N GLN A 21 11.37 -11.41 2.14
CA GLN A 21 11.25 -12.74 1.54
C GLN A 21 10.33 -12.74 0.31
N LEU A 22 9.40 -11.79 0.26
CA LEU A 22 8.34 -11.76 -0.74
C LEU A 22 8.72 -10.92 -1.96
N LEU A 23 9.36 -9.78 -1.74
CA LEU A 23 9.67 -8.79 -2.76
C LEU A 23 11.14 -8.37 -2.64
N PRO A 24 11.93 -8.46 -3.72
CA PRO A 24 13.31 -7.97 -3.74
C PRO A 24 13.34 -6.45 -3.92
N ILE A 25 12.83 -5.71 -2.94
CA ILE A 25 12.78 -4.25 -2.92
C ILE A 25 13.71 -3.66 -1.85
N SER A 26 14.14 -2.41 -2.06
CA SER A 26 15.03 -1.70 -1.14
C SER A 26 14.37 -1.49 0.23
N ARG A 27 15.18 -1.39 1.29
CA ARG A 27 14.69 -1.11 2.65
C ARG A 27 13.96 0.24 2.74
N ASN A 28 14.35 1.20 1.89
CA ASN A 28 13.66 2.49 1.78
C ASN A 28 12.22 2.29 1.28
N LEU A 29 12.04 1.53 0.21
CA LEU A 29 10.71 1.21 -0.32
C LEU A 29 9.86 0.40 0.67
N GLN A 30 10.46 -0.52 1.41
CA GLN A 30 9.75 -1.25 2.48
C GLN A 30 9.25 -0.29 3.57
N THR A 31 10.05 0.72 3.92
CA THR A 31 9.71 1.73 4.94
C THR A 31 8.63 2.67 4.44
N VAL A 32 8.76 3.11 3.18
CA VAL A 32 7.75 3.91 2.46
C VAL A 32 6.40 3.20 2.45
N GLY A 33 6.35 1.91 2.12
CA GLY A 33 5.11 1.13 2.13
C GLY A 33 4.44 1.07 3.51
N VAL A 34 5.20 0.88 4.59
CA VAL A 34 4.64 0.88 5.95
C VAL A 34 4.13 2.26 6.34
N ALA A 35 4.94 3.29 6.09
CA ALA A 35 4.59 4.67 6.41
C ALA A 35 3.30 5.09 5.68
N GLU A 36 3.16 4.67 4.42
CA GLU A 36 1.99 4.92 3.59
C GLU A 36 0.74 4.24 4.19
N ILE A 37 0.80 2.93 4.46
CA ILE A 37 -0.32 2.20 5.08
C ILE A 37 -0.74 2.84 6.41
N CYS A 38 0.23 3.18 7.28
CA CYS A 38 -0.04 3.86 8.55
C CYS A 38 -0.72 5.22 8.33
N TRP A 39 -0.23 6.00 7.37
CA TRP A 39 -0.79 7.29 7.00
C TRP A 39 -2.23 7.18 6.52
N VAL A 40 -2.50 6.23 5.63
CA VAL A 40 -3.84 5.98 5.10
C VAL A 40 -4.80 5.55 6.19
N ILE A 41 -4.41 4.62 7.07
CA ILE A 41 -5.22 4.22 8.24
C ILE A 41 -5.55 5.43 9.11
N TRP A 42 -4.57 6.29 9.38
CA TRP A 42 -4.78 7.50 10.18
C TRP A 42 -5.74 8.47 9.49
N LYS A 43 -5.53 8.78 8.20
CA LYS A 43 -6.42 9.65 7.41
C LYS A 43 -7.84 9.11 7.37
N LEU A 44 -8.01 7.81 7.19
CA LEU A 44 -9.32 7.15 7.14
C LEU A 44 -10.06 7.26 8.47
N ARG A 45 -9.35 7.07 9.60
CA ARG A 45 -9.95 7.29 10.93
C ARG A 45 -10.37 8.74 11.13
N ILE A 46 -9.58 9.70 10.68
CA ILE A 46 -9.94 11.12 10.73
C ILE A 46 -11.19 11.40 9.91
N HIS A 47 -11.27 10.94 8.67
CA HIS A 47 -12.46 11.16 7.84
C HIS A 47 -13.71 10.49 8.43
N ALA A 48 -13.57 9.30 9.01
CA ALA A 48 -14.68 8.63 9.69
C ALA A 48 -15.17 9.42 10.92
N CYS A 49 -14.26 9.94 11.75
CA CYS A 49 -14.61 10.69 12.96
C CYS A 49 -15.19 12.09 12.66
N PHE A 50 -14.58 12.82 11.73
CA PHE A 50 -14.91 14.23 11.49
C PHE A 50 -15.91 14.43 10.34
N GLU A 51 -15.79 13.66 9.26
CA GLU A 51 -16.63 13.83 8.06
C GLU A 51 -17.78 12.81 7.99
N LYS A 52 -17.82 11.83 8.90
CA LYS A 52 -18.76 10.69 8.89
C LYS A 52 -18.74 9.92 7.57
N LYS A 53 -17.63 10.00 6.82
CA LYS A 53 -17.42 9.26 5.58
C LYS A 53 -16.77 7.93 5.91
N LEU A 54 -17.58 6.87 5.85
CA LEU A 54 -17.09 5.51 5.94
C LEU A 54 -16.53 5.06 4.59
N ILE A 55 -15.49 4.24 4.64
CA ILE A 55 -14.90 3.58 3.48
C ILE A 55 -15.93 2.62 2.91
N ARG A 56 -16.18 2.69 1.60
CA ARG A 56 -17.20 1.84 0.96
C ARG A 56 -16.63 0.53 0.44
N SER A 57 -15.34 0.51 0.12
CA SER A 57 -14.68 -0.68 -0.40
C SER A 57 -13.20 -0.73 0.00
N PRO A 58 -12.63 -1.93 0.24
CA PRO A 58 -11.18 -2.09 0.37
C PRO A 58 -10.39 -1.54 -0.82
N ALA A 59 -10.99 -1.50 -2.01
CA ALA A 59 -10.36 -0.92 -3.19
C ALA A 59 -10.13 0.60 -3.06
N GLU A 60 -11.00 1.33 -2.35
CA GLU A 60 -10.78 2.77 -2.09
C GLU A 60 -9.51 2.99 -1.26
N ILE A 61 -9.26 2.11 -0.29
CA ILE A 61 -8.04 2.15 0.55
C ILE A 61 -6.82 1.96 -0.34
N VAL A 62 -6.82 0.92 -1.18
CA VAL A 62 -5.69 0.62 -2.06
C VAL A 62 -5.46 1.74 -3.08
N CYS A 63 -6.51 2.28 -3.69
CA CYS A 63 -6.40 3.40 -4.63
C CYS A 63 -5.84 4.65 -3.94
N TYR A 64 -6.30 4.95 -2.72
CA TYR A 64 -5.78 6.07 -1.92
C TYR A 64 -4.30 5.83 -1.60
N SER A 65 -3.93 4.61 -1.19
CA SER A 65 -2.54 4.20 -0.98
C SER A 65 -1.66 4.39 -2.22
N CYS A 66 -2.14 3.98 -3.39
CA CYS A 66 -1.41 4.14 -4.65
C CYS A 66 -1.18 5.61 -5.00
N ALA A 67 -2.16 6.49 -4.74
CA ALA A 67 -1.98 7.93 -4.94
C ALA A 67 -0.85 8.50 -4.07
N PHE A 68 -0.74 8.08 -2.80
CA PHE A 68 0.37 8.48 -1.94
C PHE A 68 1.71 7.90 -2.38
N MET A 69 1.76 6.63 -2.78
CA MET A 69 2.99 6.02 -3.30
C MET A 69 3.49 6.74 -4.55
N MET A 70 2.60 7.08 -5.49
CA MET A 70 2.96 7.86 -6.68
C MET A 70 3.49 9.26 -6.31
N TYR A 71 2.87 9.92 -5.33
CA TYR A 71 3.35 11.21 -4.83
C TYR A 71 4.73 11.10 -4.16
N TRP A 72 4.95 10.07 -3.34
CA TRP A 72 6.23 9.84 -2.64
C TRP A 72 7.32 9.27 -3.53
N ALA A 73 7.00 8.78 -4.73
CA ALA A 73 7.99 8.31 -5.70
C ALA A 73 8.95 9.43 -6.11
N GLY A 74 8.48 10.68 -6.22
CA GLY A 74 9.35 11.84 -6.50
C GLY A 74 10.36 12.15 -5.39
N LEU A 75 10.23 11.54 -4.21
CA LEU A 75 11.16 11.68 -3.08
C LEU A 75 12.21 10.56 -3.04
N GLN A 76 12.12 9.56 -3.93
CA GLN A 76 13.01 8.41 -3.95
C GLN A 76 14.17 8.60 -4.95
N SER A 77 15.20 7.76 -4.82
CA SER A 77 16.22 7.63 -5.87
C SER A 77 15.61 7.16 -7.19
N GLU A 78 16.24 7.43 -8.34
CA GLU A 78 15.71 7.10 -9.67
C GLU A 78 15.25 5.62 -9.81
N ASN A 79 16.06 4.69 -9.30
CA ASN A 79 15.72 3.26 -9.31
C ASN A 79 14.50 2.95 -8.42
N ASP A 80 14.47 3.51 -7.21
CA ASP A 80 13.36 3.28 -6.27
C ASP A 80 12.09 4.01 -6.70
N GLN A 81 12.20 5.16 -7.34
CA GLN A 81 11.10 5.90 -7.95
C GLN A 81 10.42 5.06 -9.03
N THR A 82 11.21 4.49 -9.95
CA THR A 82 10.70 3.64 -11.03
C THR A 82 9.98 2.42 -10.48
N ASN A 83 10.58 1.75 -9.49
CA ASN A 83 9.98 0.59 -8.84
C ASN A 83 8.68 0.94 -8.08
N LEU A 84 8.66 2.07 -7.38
CA LEU A 84 7.49 2.51 -6.62
C LEU A 84 6.33 2.91 -7.55
N LEU A 85 6.62 3.60 -8.65
CA LEU A 85 5.61 3.93 -9.66
C LEU A 85 5.02 2.66 -10.29
N ALA A 86 5.87 1.77 -10.80
CA ALA A 86 5.42 0.51 -11.41
C ALA A 86 4.59 -0.33 -10.42
N GLY A 87 5.05 -0.46 -9.18
CA GLY A 87 4.35 -1.18 -8.12
C GLY A 87 3.00 -0.55 -7.77
N SER A 88 2.92 0.78 -7.68
CA SER A 88 1.67 1.50 -7.38
C SER A 88 0.62 1.34 -8.49
N VAL A 89 1.03 1.37 -9.76
CA VAL A 89 0.14 1.17 -10.90
C VAL A 89 -0.39 -0.26 -10.91
N ALA A 90 0.49 -1.25 -10.76
CA ALA A 90 0.11 -2.65 -10.73
C ALA A 90 -0.87 -2.96 -9.58
N LEU A 91 -0.60 -2.42 -8.38
CA LEU A 91 -1.45 -2.62 -7.21
C LEU A 91 -2.83 -1.98 -7.40
N GLN A 92 -2.88 -0.77 -7.98
CA GLN A 92 -4.13 -0.08 -8.27
C GLN A 92 -4.98 -0.86 -9.29
N GLN A 93 -4.36 -1.34 -10.38
CA GLN A 93 -5.05 -2.13 -11.39
C GLN A 93 -5.65 -3.41 -10.80
N GLU A 94 -4.89 -4.14 -9.98
CA GLU A 94 -5.36 -5.36 -9.32
C GLU A 94 -6.53 -5.08 -8.35
N ALA A 95 -6.45 -3.98 -7.60
CA ALA A 95 -7.53 -3.57 -6.70
C ALA A 95 -8.82 -3.25 -7.46
N LEU A 96 -8.72 -2.56 -8.60
CA LEU A 96 -9.88 -2.24 -9.43
C LEU A 96 -10.47 -3.48 -10.10
N HIS A 97 -9.64 -4.40 -10.58
CA HIS A 97 -10.10 -5.66 -11.16
C HIS A 97 -10.93 -6.47 -10.13
N HIS A 98 -10.48 -6.52 -8.88
CA HIS A 98 -11.23 -7.18 -7.80
C HIS A 98 -12.46 -6.41 -7.34
N HIS A 99 -12.49 -5.08 -7.46
CA HIS A 99 -13.67 -4.27 -7.13
C HIS A 99 -14.82 -4.58 -8.09
N VAL A 100 -14.55 -4.63 -9.40
CA VAL A 100 -15.55 -4.95 -10.45
C VAL A 100 -16.07 -6.38 -10.31
N ALA A 101 -15.25 -7.32 -9.83
CA ALA A 101 -15.67 -8.69 -9.58
C ALA A 101 -16.58 -8.86 -8.35
N GLN A 102 -16.75 -7.82 -7.52
CA GLN A 102 -17.55 -7.84 -6.28
C GLN A 102 -18.84 -7.02 -6.37
N SER A 103 -19.07 -6.29 -7.47
CA SER A 103 -20.27 -5.49 -7.77
C SER A 103 -21.25 -6.24 -8.67
#